data_AF-A0A933E529-F1
#
_entry.id   AF-A0A933E529-F1
#
_cell.length_a   1.000
_cell.length_b   1.000
_cell.length_c   1.000
_cell.angle_alpha   90.00
_cell.angle_beta   90.00
_cell.angle_gamma   90.00
#
_symmetry.space_group_name_H-M   'P 1'
#
loop_
_entity.id
_entity.type
_entity.pdbx_description
1 polymer ?
#
loop_
_entity_poly.entity_id
_entity_poly.type
_entity_poly.pdbx_seq_one_letter_code
_entity_poly.pdbx_strand_id
1 'polypeptide(L)'
;LGVFLKGQKLLEEHGLPPNPEGLKRKTPVLYLACLAGIPMIALGLNQNYLVGPFLYVVAIAILTFLIYTAFTSEKTARDRLLVVIVLMFFHCLFWAFFEQAGSSLTLFADRNVDRNIFGWIMPASLSQSFNPFFIILFAPLFAKLWIRLQEKNRQPSIPIKFVLGIFQLGLGFWALVIGASFAKGSGLTAMFWLVLAYFLHTTGELCLSPVGLSAVTKLSPAKAVGTVMGAWFLSISFAHHLGGAIAKLTETKGAEGVAEMVEPVFSLPIYSGVFMNIFLASLGATLLLWLISPFLKKRMHGVE
;
A
#
# COMPACT_ATOMS: atom_id res chain seq x y z
N LEU A 1 -7.08 -23.84 0.35
CA LEU A 1 -8.34 -24.63 0.21
C LEU A 1 -8.49 -25.73 1.26
N GLY A 2 -7.51 -26.63 1.42
CA GLY A 2 -7.61 -27.76 2.37
C GLY A 2 -7.83 -27.36 3.85
N VAL A 3 -7.18 -26.29 4.31
CA VAL A 3 -7.40 -25.73 5.67
C VAL A 3 -8.82 -25.15 5.82
N PHE A 4 -9.31 -24.45 4.80
CA PHE A 4 -10.67 -23.91 4.78
C PHE A 4 -11.74 -25.02 4.78
N LEU A 5 -11.57 -26.04 3.94
CA LEU A 5 -12.49 -27.19 3.88
C LEU A 5 -12.49 -28.00 5.20
N LYS A 6 -11.35 -28.15 5.85
CA LYS A 6 -11.26 -28.82 7.17
C LYS A 6 -11.81 -27.96 8.31
N GLY A 7 -11.58 -26.64 8.26
CA GLY A 7 -12.01 -25.67 9.27
C GLY A 7 -13.43 -25.15 9.08
N GLN A 8 -14.13 -25.53 8.02
CA GLN A 8 -15.46 -25.01 7.70
C GLN A 8 -16.49 -25.25 8.82
N LYS A 9 -16.32 -26.33 9.59
CA LYS A 9 -17.14 -26.64 10.77
C LYS A 9 -16.98 -25.62 11.91
N LEU A 10 -15.86 -24.90 11.96
CA LEU A 10 -15.59 -23.83 12.94
C LEU A 10 -16.23 -22.49 12.56
N LEU A 11 -16.75 -22.37 11.33
CA LEU A 11 -17.34 -21.13 10.81
C LEU A 11 -18.87 -21.04 11.06
N GLU A 12 -19.49 -22.09 11.60
CA GLU A 12 -20.94 -22.15 11.89
C GLU A 12 -21.80 -21.63 10.71
N GLU A 13 -22.72 -20.71 10.94
CA GLU A 13 -23.52 -20.05 9.89
C GLU A 13 -22.86 -18.78 9.33
N HIS A 14 -21.71 -18.36 9.88
CA HIS A 14 -21.06 -17.12 9.49
C HIS A 14 -20.41 -17.25 8.12
N GLY A 15 -20.90 -16.48 7.15
CA GLY A 15 -20.41 -16.49 5.77
C GLY A 15 -21.19 -17.40 4.82
N LEU A 16 -22.28 -18.04 5.27
CA LEU A 16 -23.21 -18.71 4.35
C LEU A 16 -23.92 -17.69 3.45
N PRO A 17 -24.10 -18.00 2.14
CA PRO A 17 -24.81 -17.12 1.23
C PRO A 17 -26.28 -16.98 1.68
N PRO A 18 -26.90 -15.79 1.57
CA PRO A 18 -28.31 -15.57 1.92
C PRO A 18 -29.29 -16.49 1.17
N ASN A 19 -28.87 -17.03 0.01
CA ASN A 19 -29.63 -18.03 -0.75
C ASN A 19 -28.68 -19.12 -1.29
N PRO A 20 -28.53 -20.27 -0.59
CA PRO A 20 -27.66 -21.37 -0.99
C PRO A 20 -28.06 -22.04 -2.31
N GLU A 21 -29.35 -22.15 -2.59
CA GLU A 21 -29.85 -22.79 -3.82
C GLU A 21 -29.64 -21.91 -5.05
N GLY A 22 -29.85 -20.60 -4.92
CA GLY A 22 -29.55 -19.62 -5.97
C GLY A 22 -28.06 -19.58 -6.32
N LEU A 23 -27.18 -19.85 -5.36
CA LEU A 23 -25.73 -19.92 -5.59
C LEU A 23 -25.37 -21.14 -6.44
N LYS A 24 -25.91 -22.32 -6.15
CA LYS A 24 -25.67 -23.57 -6.93
C LYS A 24 -25.97 -23.39 -8.42
N ARG A 25 -26.99 -22.60 -8.75
CA ARG A 25 -27.39 -22.30 -10.14
C ARG A 25 -26.44 -21.34 -10.86
N LYS A 26 -25.80 -20.41 -10.12
CA LYS A 26 -24.85 -19.42 -10.66
C LYS A 26 -23.39 -19.84 -10.56
N THR A 27 -23.07 -20.86 -9.77
CA THR A 27 -21.69 -21.33 -9.55
C THR A 27 -21.00 -21.78 -10.84
N PRO A 28 -21.65 -22.53 -11.77
CA PRO A 28 -21.03 -22.91 -13.04
C PRO A 28 -20.69 -21.71 -13.92
N VAL A 29 -21.57 -20.70 -13.95
CA VAL A 29 -21.34 -19.44 -14.69
C VAL A 29 -20.17 -18.67 -14.07
N LEU A 30 -20.06 -18.66 -12.74
CA LEU A 30 -18.95 -18.02 -12.05
C LEU A 30 -17.62 -18.73 -12.38
N TYR A 31 -17.58 -20.06 -12.36
CA TYR A 31 -16.38 -20.82 -12.73
C TYR A 31 -16.01 -20.62 -14.19
N LEU A 32 -16.98 -20.61 -15.11
CA LEU A 32 -16.76 -20.31 -16.52
C LEU A 32 -16.27 -18.88 -16.73
N ALA A 33 -16.81 -17.90 -15.99
CA ALA A 33 -16.34 -16.52 -16.02
C ALA A 33 -14.91 -16.38 -15.48
N CYS A 34 -14.55 -17.08 -14.41
CA CYS A 34 -13.17 -17.14 -13.91
C CYS A 34 -12.22 -17.80 -14.92
N LEU A 35 -12.63 -18.93 -15.50
CA LEU A 35 -11.85 -19.66 -16.53
C LEU A 35 -11.67 -18.84 -17.80
N ALA A 36 -12.68 -18.10 -18.24
CA ALA A 36 -12.59 -17.16 -19.36
C ALA A 36 -11.81 -15.88 -19.01
N GLY A 37 -11.83 -15.48 -17.74
CA GLY A 37 -11.06 -14.36 -17.22
C GLY A 37 -9.55 -14.59 -17.30
N ILE A 38 -9.08 -15.83 -17.09
CA ILE A 38 -7.64 -16.17 -17.17
C ILE A 38 -7.02 -15.85 -18.53
N PRO A 39 -7.52 -16.36 -19.68
CA PRO A 39 -6.96 -16.02 -20.99
C PRO A 39 -7.17 -14.54 -21.33
N MET A 40 -8.26 -13.91 -20.88
CA MET A 40 -8.47 -12.47 -21.07
C MET A 40 -7.40 -11.64 -20.35
N ILE A 41 -7.08 -11.99 -19.10
CA ILE A 41 -5.99 -11.36 -18.34
C ILE A 41 -4.64 -11.67 -19.00
N ALA A 42 -4.40 -12.92 -19.43
CA ALA A 42 -3.16 -13.31 -20.08
C ALA A 42 -2.90 -12.57 -21.41
N LEU A 43 -3.96 -12.38 -22.22
CA LEU A 43 -3.90 -11.59 -23.44
C LEU A 43 -3.69 -10.09 -23.13
N GLY A 44 -4.27 -9.60 -22.03
CA GLY A 44 -4.09 -8.24 -21.53
C GLY A 44 -2.67 -7.94 -21.01
N LEU A 45 -1.97 -8.94 -20.45
CA LEU A 45 -0.59 -8.79 -19.95
C LEU A 45 0.42 -8.44 -21.05
N ASN A 46 0.15 -8.83 -22.30
CA ASN A 46 0.99 -8.46 -23.45
C ASN A 46 0.68 -7.06 -23.99
N GLN A 47 -0.38 -6.40 -23.52
CA GLN A 47 -0.83 -5.08 -23.98
C GLN A 47 -0.55 -4.01 -22.91
N ASN A 48 0.71 -3.91 -22.46
CA ASN A 48 1.10 -2.99 -21.36
C ASN A 48 0.71 -1.52 -21.60
N TYR A 49 0.57 -1.08 -22.85
CA TYR A 49 0.14 0.29 -23.17
C TYR A 49 -1.35 0.56 -22.85
N LEU A 50 -2.20 -0.47 -22.79
CA LEU A 50 -3.64 -0.33 -22.50
C LEU A 50 -3.95 -0.31 -21.00
N VAL A 51 -3.07 -0.90 -20.17
CA VAL A 51 -3.31 -1.07 -18.73
C VAL A 51 -3.46 0.28 -18.02
N GLY A 52 -2.56 1.23 -18.32
CA GLY A 52 -2.62 2.58 -17.74
C GLY A 52 -3.93 3.29 -18.04
N PRO A 53 -4.27 3.56 -19.32
CA PRO A 53 -5.53 4.20 -19.72
C PRO A 53 -6.76 3.51 -19.13
N PHE A 54 -6.81 2.17 -19.14
CA PHE A 54 -7.90 1.40 -18.56
C PHE A 54 -8.05 1.67 -17.05
N LEU A 55 -6.95 1.63 -16.29
CA LEU A 55 -6.97 1.94 -14.86
C LEU A 55 -7.41 3.38 -14.58
N TYR A 56 -6.98 4.37 -15.38
CA TYR A 56 -7.44 5.75 -15.24
C TYR A 56 -8.94 5.88 -15.48
N VAL A 57 -9.48 5.26 -16.53
CA VAL A 57 -10.92 5.29 -16.84
C VAL A 57 -11.72 4.66 -15.70
N VAL A 58 -11.32 3.48 -15.23
CA VAL A 58 -12.02 2.77 -14.14
C VAL A 58 -11.91 3.54 -12.83
N ALA A 59 -10.76 4.14 -12.52
CA ALA A 59 -10.58 4.98 -11.33
C ALA A 59 -11.49 6.23 -11.38
N ILE A 60 -11.55 6.93 -12.52
CA ILE A 60 -12.41 8.10 -12.70
C ILE A 60 -13.89 7.69 -12.58
N ALA A 61 -14.29 6.58 -13.20
CA ALA A 61 -15.65 6.08 -13.13
C ALA A 61 -16.07 5.75 -11.68
N ILE A 62 -15.21 5.07 -10.92
CA ILE A 62 -15.47 4.72 -9.52
C ILE A 62 -15.47 5.96 -8.62
N LEU A 63 -14.51 6.87 -8.78
CA LEU A 63 -14.52 8.13 -8.03
C LEU A 63 -15.78 8.93 -8.30
N THR A 64 -16.19 9.03 -9.56
CA THR A 64 -17.44 9.71 -9.95
C THR A 64 -18.66 9.05 -9.33
N PHE A 65 -18.71 7.71 -9.36
CA PHE A 65 -19.79 6.93 -8.74
C PHE A 65 -19.83 7.13 -7.21
N LEU A 66 -18.68 7.13 -6.53
CA LEU A 66 -18.60 7.34 -5.09
C LEU A 66 -19.00 8.77 -4.71
N ILE A 67 -18.57 9.78 -5.48
CA ILE A 67 -18.97 11.17 -5.30
C ILE A 67 -20.47 11.32 -5.51
N TYR A 68 -21.01 10.77 -6.60
CA TYR A 68 -22.45 10.75 -6.87
C TYR A 68 -23.23 10.11 -5.71
N THR A 69 -22.79 8.94 -5.25
CA THR A 69 -23.39 8.22 -4.11
C THR A 69 -23.32 9.04 -2.83
N ALA A 70 -22.22 9.77 -2.59
CA ALA A 70 -22.09 10.63 -1.44
C ALA A 70 -23.13 11.76 -1.49
N PHE A 71 -23.27 12.45 -2.63
CA PHE A 71 -24.17 13.59 -2.76
C PHE A 71 -25.66 13.21 -2.86
N THR A 72 -25.98 11.95 -3.23
CA THR A 72 -27.35 11.42 -3.19
C THR A 72 -27.73 10.80 -1.84
N SER A 73 -26.76 10.60 -0.94
CA SER A 73 -26.99 10.08 0.40
C SER A 73 -27.35 11.17 1.41
N GLU A 74 -27.94 10.77 2.54
CA GLU A 74 -28.18 11.66 3.68
C GLU A 74 -26.89 12.31 4.20
N LYS A 75 -27.01 13.46 4.87
CA LYS A 75 -25.88 14.28 5.33
C LYS A 75 -24.78 13.49 6.05
N THR A 76 -25.16 12.63 7.00
CA THR A 76 -24.21 11.80 7.76
C THR A 76 -23.49 10.79 6.88
N ALA A 77 -24.21 10.09 6.01
CA ALA A 77 -23.65 9.11 5.08
C ALA A 77 -22.75 9.78 4.03
N ARG A 78 -23.13 10.95 3.54
CA ARG A 78 -22.33 11.79 2.64
C ARG A 78 -20.99 12.17 3.28
N ASP A 79 -21.03 12.73 4.48
CA ASP A 79 -19.83 13.19 5.18
C ASP A 79 -18.86 12.04 5.45
N ARG A 80 -19.38 10.88 5.87
CA ARG A 80 -18.57 9.67 6.09
C ARG A 80 -17.97 9.13 4.79
N LEU A 81 -18.75 9.08 3.71
CA LEU A 81 -18.25 8.61 2.42
C LEU A 81 -17.19 9.56 1.83
N LEU A 82 -17.35 10.88 1.98
CA LEU A 82 -16.31 11.84 1.61
C LEU A 82 -15.02 11.64 2.42
N VAL A 83 -15.11 11.29 3.71
CA VAL A 83 -13.93 10.91 4.51
C VAL A 83 -13.25 9.68 3.90
N VAL A 84 -14.00 8.64 3.53
CA VAL A 84 -13.43 7.44 2.90
C VAL A 84 -12.73 7.79 1.58
N ILE A 85 -13.32 8.62 0.73
CA ILE A 85 -12.71 9.05 -0.54
C ILE A 85 -11.36 9.77 -0.29
N VAL A 86 -11.30 10.64 0.72
CA VAL A 86 -10.05 11.30 1.10
C VAL A 86 -9.03 10.29 1.63
N LEU A 87 -9.43 9.37 2.51
CA LEU A 87 -8.54 8.33 3.03
C LEU A 87 -8.07 7.38 1.93
N MET A 88 -8.89 7.09 0.91
CA MET A 88 -8.52 6.29 -0.25
C MET A 88 -7.40 6.93 -1.07
N PHE A 89 -7.42 8.26 -1.23
CA PHE A 89 -6.34 8.98 -1.90
C PHE A 89 -5.00 8.78 -1.15
N PHE A 90 -5.00 8.99 0.16
CA PHE A 90 -3.81 8.82 0.99
C PHE A 90 -3.37 7.35 1.11
N HIS A 91 -4.32 6.41 1.09
CA HIS A 91 -4.05 4.98 1.01
C HIS A 91 -3.32 4.61 -0.28
N CYS A 92 -3.81 5.12 -1.42
CA CYS A 92 -3.17 4.94 -2.72
C CYS A 92 -1.74 5.48 -2.72
N LEU A 93 -1.54 6.70 -2.20
CA LEU A 93 -0.21 7.31 -2.08
C LEU A 93 0.73 6.49 -1.20
N PHE A 94 0.25 6.03 -0.04
CA PHE A 94 1.03 5.17 0.85
C PHE A 94 1.51 3.91 0.12
N TRP A 95 0.60 3.17 -0.53
CA TRP A 95 0.96 1.95 -1.23
C TRP A 95 1.85 2.21 -2.44
N ALA A 96 1.66 3.30 -3.19
CA ALA A 96 2.51 3.61 -4.34
C ALA A 96 3.99 3.76 -3.95
N PHE A 97 4.25 4.33 -2.77
CA PHE A 97 5.58 4.49 -2.20
C PHE A 97 6.06 3.24 -1.45
N PHE A 98 5.18 2.56 -0.71
CA PHE A 98 5.51 1.33 0.00
C PHE A 98 5.92 0.19 -0.96
N GLU A 99 5.23 0.07 -2.09
CA GLU A 99 5.49 -0.94 -3.13
C GLU A 99 6.82 -0.75 -3.87
N GLN A 100 7.56 0.32 -3.59
CA GLN A 100 8.95 0.45 -4.04
C GLN A 100 9.85 -0.66 -3.46
N ALA A 101 9.46 -1.30 -2.34
CA ALA A 101 10.13 -2.46 -1.76
C ALA A 101 10.39 -3.57 -2.80
N GLY A 102 9.38 -3.91 -3.60
CA GLY A 102 9.46 -4.96 -4.63
C GLY A 102 10.14 -4.54 -5.94
N SER A 103 10.48 -3.26 -6.09
CA SER A 103 11.03 -2.69 -7.32
C SER A 103 12.31 -1.89 -7.04
N SER A 104 12.19 -0.56 -6.91
CA SER A 104 13.31 0.36 -6.73
C SER A 104 14.23 0.02 -5.56
N LEU A 105 13.68 -0.36 -4.39
CA LEU A 105 14.46 -0.71 -3.21
C LEU A 105 15.23 -2.03 -3.39
N THR A 106 14.66 -2.99 -4.11
CA THR A 106 15.36 -4.25 -4.42
C THR A 106 16.54 -3.99 -5.36
N LEU A 107 16.37 -3.15 -6.38
CA LEU A 107 17.47 -2.77 -7.27
C LEU A 107 18.52 -1.90 -6.57
N PHE A 108 18.10 -0.99 -5.69
CA PHE A 108 19.00 -0.22 -4.83
C PHE A 108 19.79 -1.13 -3.89
N ALA A 109 19.15 -2.15 -3.29
CA ALA A 109 19.83 -3.14 -2.46
C ALA A 109 20.88 -3.91 -3.26
N ASP A 110 20.60 -4.23 -4.52
CA ASP A 110 21.53 -4.95 -5.40
C ASP A 110 22.76 -4.11 -5.76
N ARG A 111 22.56 -2.83 -6.09
CA ARG A 111 23.55 -1.94 -6.71
C ARG A 111 24.28 -1.01 -5.74
N ASN A 112 23.63 -0.62 -4.66
CA ASN A 112 24.08 0.50 -3.81
C ASN A 112 24.08 0.18 -2.32
N VAL A 113 23.90 -1.08 -1.93
CA VAL A 113 23.98 -1.53 -0.54
C VAL A 113 25.09 -2.57 -0.41
N ASP A 114 25.92 -2.43 0.61
CA ASP A 114 26.85 -3.49 0.99
C ASP A 114 26.07 -4.67 1.59
N ARG A 115 26.01 -5.75 0.82
CA ARG A 115 25.28 -6.99 1.15
C ARG A 115 26.18 -8.07 1.75
N ASN A 116 27.44 -7.77 2.04
CA ASN A 116 28.34 -8.72 2.68
C ASN A 116 28.06 -8.79 4.18
N ILE A 117 27.48 -9.90 4.62
CA ILE A 117 27.16 -10.18 6.01
C ILE A 117 28.09 -11.30 6.47
N PHE A 118 29.14 -10.96 7.21
CA PHE A 118 30.12 -11.92 7.76
C PHE A 118 30.73 -12.88 6.72
N GLY A 119 30.98 -12.40 5.49
CA GLY A 119 31.54 -13.19 4.39
C GLY A 119 30.50 -13.85 3.48
N TRP A 120 29.21 -13.74 3.81
CA TRP A 120 28.11 -14.19 2.95
C TRP A 120 27.46 -13.01 2.23
N ILE A 121 27.32 -13.12 0.90
CA ILE A 121 26.64 -12.10 0.09
C ILE A 121 25.14 -12.39 0.09
N MET A 122 24.37 -11.54 0.76
CA MET A 122 22.92 -11.66 0.79
C MET A 122 22.32 -11.38 -0.61
N PRO A 123 21.42 -12.23 -1.14
CA PRO A 123 20.66 -11.90 -2.35
C PRO A 123 19.81 -10.64 -2.13
N ALA A 124 19.79 -9.71 -3.09
CA ALA A 124 19.05 -8.45 -2.95
C ALA A 124 17.55 -8.66 -2.74
N SER A 125 16.96 -9.68 -3.37
CA SER A 125 15.56 -10.07 -3.18
C SER A 125 15.23 -10.48 -1.74
N LEU A 126 16.21 -10.99 -0.99
CA LEU A 126 16.01 -11.34 0.42
C LEU A 126 15.76 -10.12 1.30
N SER A 127 16.16 -8.91 0.87
CA SER A 127 15.84 -7.67 1.60
C SER A 127 14.33 -7.46 1.78
N GLN A 128 13.50 -7.96 0.87
CA GLN A 128 12.04 -7.90 0.99
C GLN A 128 11.52 -8.70 2.20
N SER A 129 12.30 -9.68 2.69
CA SER A 129 11.94 -10.47 3.88
C SER A 129 12.00 -9.66 5.17
N PHE A 130 12.64 -8.48 5.17
CA PHE A 130 12.64 -7.59 6.34
C PHE A 130 11.23 -7.10 6.69
N ASN A 131 10.35 -6.86 5.71
CA ASN A 131 8.98 -6.46 5.98
C ASN A 131 8.18 -7.52 6.76
N PRO A 132 7.99 -8.76 6.28
CA PRO A 132 7.26 -9.78 7.04
C PRO A 132 7.95 -10.12 8.38
N PHE A 133 9.28 -10.05 8.46
CA PHE A 133 10.00 -10.19 9.73
C PHE A 133 9.56 -9.13 10.76
N PHE A 134 9.55 -7.86 10.38
CA PHE A 134 9.11 -6.78 11.27
C PHE A 134 7.61 -6.84 11.58
N ILE A 135 6.76 -7.29 10.65
CA ILE A 135 5.34 -7.53 10.93
C ILE A 135 5.19 -8.56 12.05
N ILE A 136 5.84 -9.72 11.95
CA ILE A 136 5.76 -10.79 12.96
C ILE A 136 6.21 -10.27 14.33
N LEU A 137 7.30 -9.50 14.36
CA LEU A 137 7.86 -8.98 15.60
C LEU A 137 6.99 -7.88 16.24
N PHE A 138 6.48 -6.94 15.43
CA PHE A 138 5.84 -5.72 15.94
C PHE A 138 4.31 -5.74 15.90
N ALA A 139 3.65 -6.57 15.09
CA ALA A 139 2.19 -6.63 15.06
C ALA A 139 1.55 -6.91 16.44
N PRO A 140 2.06 -7.85 17.27
CA PRO A 140 1.54 -8.06 18.62
C PRO A 140 1.75 -6.84 19.55
N LEU A 141 2.85 -6.11 19.36
CA LEU A 141 3.17 -4.91 20.12
C LEU A 141 2.24 -3.75 19.76
N PHE A 142 1.99 -3.54 18.47
CA PHE A 142 1.04 -2.54 17.97
C PHE A 142 -0.40 -2.88 18.38
N ALA A 143 -0.81 -4.15 18.32
CA ALA A 143 -2.12 -4.57 18.83
C ALA A 143 -2.30 -4.21 20.31
N LYS A 144 -1.31 -4.55 21.16
CA LYS A 144 -1.32 -4.18 22.59
C LYS A 144 -1.30 -2.66 22.80
N LEU A 145 -0.56 -1.91 21.99
CA LEU A 145 -0.51 -0.45 22.04
C LEU A 145 -1.88 0.16 21.78
N TRP A 146 -2.57 -0.29 20.72
CA TRP A 146 -3.89 0.25 20.37
C TRP A 146 -4.96 -0.08 21.40
N ILE A 147 -4.97 -1.31 21.93
CA ILE A 147 -5.89 -1.71 23.00
C ILE A 147 -5.68 -0.84 24.24
N ARG A 148 -4.43 -0.64 24.68
CA ARG A 148 -4.12 0.21 25.85
C ARG A 148 -4.50 1.68 25.65
N LEU A 149 -4.35 2.20 24.44
CA LEU A 149 -4.76 3.56 24.12
C LEU A 149 -6.29 3.68 24.10
N GLN A 150 -6.99 2.65 23.63
CA GLN A 150 -8.45 2.57 23.66
C GLN A 150 -8.97 2.52 25.11
N GLU A 151 -8.40 1.67 25.96
CA GLU A 151 -8.75 1.57 27.40
C GLU A 151 -8.58 2.90 28.14
N LYS A 152 -7.62 3.74 27.70
CA LYS A 152 -7.35 5.06 28.28
C LYS A 152 -8.14 6.20 27.62
N ASN A 153 -9.08 5.92 26.70
CA ASN A 153 -9.79 6.91 25.89
C ASN A 153 -8.84 7.89 25.15
N ARG A 154 -7.66 7.41 24.75
CA ARG A 154 -6.62 8.16 24.01
C ARG A 154 -6.36 7.56 22.62
N GLN A 155 -7.33 6.84 22.07
CA GLN A 155 -7.22 6.26 20.74
C GLN A 155 -7.08 7.37 19.68
N PRO A 156 -6.01 7.37 18.86
CA PRO A 156 -5.92 8.29 17.74
C PRO A 156 -7.04 7.99 16.73
N SER A 157 -7.62 9.05 16.16
CA SER A 157 -8.62 8.89 15.09
C SER A 157 -8.01 8.24 13.85
N ILE A 158 -8.85 7.64 13.00
CA ILE A 158 -8.41 6.99 11.76
C ILE A 158 -7.51 7.90 10.91
N PRO A 159 -7.84 9.19 10.64
CA PRO A 159 -6.95 10.06 9.88
C PRO A 159 -5.58 10.26 10.53
N ILE A 160 -5.51 10.34 11.87
CA ILE A 160 -4.22 10.49 12.57
C ILE A 160 -3.38 9.22 12.46
N LYS A 161 -3.99 8.03 12.49
CA LYS A 161 -3.27 6.77 12.25
C LYS A 161 -2.67 6.73 10.83
N PHE A 162 -3.39 7.26 9.84
CA PHE A 162 -2.86 7.44 8.47
C PHE A 162 -1.69 8.44 8.43
N VAL A 163 -1.79 9.57 9.14
CA VAL A 163 -0.67 10.54 9.27
C VAL A 163 0.58 9.83 9.81
N LEU A 164 0.45 9.04 10.88
CA LEU A 164 1.56 8.29 11.46
C LEU A 164 2.15 7.26 10.47
N GLY A 165 1.30 6.64 9.65
CA GLY A 165 1.74 5.69 8.63
C GLY A 165 2.57 6.35 7.52
N ILE A 166 2.04 7.40 6.91
CA ILE A 166 2.68 8.12 5.80
C ILE A 166 3.95 8.84 6.26
N PHE A 167 3.93 9.39 7.49
CA PHE A 167 5.11 10.04 8.05
C PHE A 167 6.27 9.04 8.24
N GLN A 168 6.00 7.87 8.82
CA GLN A 168 7.02 6.84 9.01
C GLN A 168 7.54 6.31 7.68
N LEU A 169 6.67 6.14 6.68
CA LEU A 169 7.07 5.80 5.32
C LEU A 169 8.06 6.84 4.75
N GLY A 170 7.72 8.12 4.86
CA GLY A 170 8.62 9.21 4.44
C GLY A 170 9.96 9.18 5.17
N LEU A 171 9.96 8.98 6.50
CA LEU A 171 11.18 8.85 7.28
C LEU A 171 12.05 7.66 6.85
N GLY A 172 11.45 6.55 6.41
CA GLY A 172 12.19 5.41 5.87
C GLY A 172 12.93 5.77 4.59
N PHE A 173 12.29 6.45 3.64
CA PHE A 173 12.97 6.97 2.45
C PHE A 173 14.04 8.01 2.78
N TRP A 174 13.79 8.87 3.76
CA TRP A 174 14.79 9.84 4.22
C TRP A 174 16.02 9.16 4.83
N ALA A 175 15.83 8.07 5.58
CA ALA A 175 16.93 7.26 6.11
C ALA A 175 17.80 6.68 4.99
N LEU A 176 17.21 6.26 3.86
CA LEU A 176 17.98 5.81 2.69
C LEU A 176 18.80 6.94 2.07
N VAL A 177 18.24 8.16 1.98
CA VAL A 177 18.96 9.34 1.48
C VAL A 177 20.15 9.71 2.38
N ILE A 178 19.95 9.66 3.70
CA ILE A 178 21.03 9.86 4.66
C ILE A 178 22.10 8.78 4.48
N GLY A 179 21.70 7.52 4.37
CA GLY A 179 22.62 6.41 4.11
C GLY A 179 23.46 6.61 2.85
N ALA A 180 22.81 7.03 1.75
CA ALA A 180 23.49 7.35 0.50
C ALA A 180 24.53 8.48 0.65
N SER A 181 24.27 9.47 1.50
CA SER A 181 25.22 10.57 1.74
C SER A 181 26.55 10.12 2.40
N PHE A 182 26.54 8.98 3.10
CA PHE A 182 27.71 8.39 3.73
C PHE A 182 28.51 7.44 2.81
N ALA A 183 27.95 7.05 1.66
CA ALA A 183 28.54 6.07 0.74
C ALA A 183 29.68 6.63 -0.16
N LYS A 184 30.38 7.68 0.28
CA LYS A 184 31.37 8.39 -0.56
C LYS A 184 32.54 7.48 -0.95
N GLY A 185 32.89 7.49 -2.24
CA GLY A 185 34.01 6.75 -2.83
C GLY A 185 33.63 5.37 -3.38
N SER A 186 32.88 4.56 -2.62
CA SER A 186 32.46 3.21 -3.05
C SER A 186 31.10 3.19 -3.74
N GLY A 187 30.24 4.18 -3.50
CA GLY A 187 28.85 4.18 -3.95
C GLY A 187 27.95 3.15 -3.22
N LEU A 188 28.48 2.48 -2.19
CA LEU A 188 27.78 1.48 -1.39
C LEU A 188 27.40 2.04 -0.02
N THR A 189 26.12 1.90 0.32
CA THR A 189 25.51 2.27 1.59
C THR A 189 25.52 1.08 2.54
N ALA A 190 25.68 1.31 3.84
CA ALA A 190 25.60 0.25 4.84
C ALA A 190 24.19 -0.38 4.89
N MET A 191 24.12 -1.71 5.03
CA MET A 191 22.88 -2.49 5.16
C MET A 191 21.94 -1.95 6.25
N PHE A 192 22.49 -1.40 7.33
CA PHE A 192 21.74 -0.80 8.43
C PHE A 192 20.67 0.21 7.95
N TRP A 193 21.00 1.06 6.98
CA TRP A 193 20.05 2.07 6.47
C TRP A 193 18.88 1.44 5.72
N LEU A 194 19.12 0.35 5.00
CA LEU A 194 18.07 -0.42 4.35
C LEU A 194 17.17 -1.09 5.38
N VAL A 195 17.75 -1.74 6.39
CA VAL A 195 17.01 -2.37 7.50
C VAL A 195 16.17 -1.34 8.26
N LEU A 196 16.73 -0.16 8.54
CA LEU A 196 16.02 0.94 9.20
C LEU A 196 14.84 1.46 8.35
N ALA A 197 15.02 1.57 7.04
CA ALA A 197 13.94 1.97 6.13
C ALA A 197 12.80 0.94 6.14
N TYR A 198 13.11 -0.36 6.03
CA TYR A 198 12.10 -1.43 6.13
C TYR A 198 11.41 -1.45 7.49
N PHE A 199 12.14 -1.19 8.58
CA PHE A 199 11.55 -1.06 9.91
C PHE A 199 10.52 0.07 9.95
N LEU A 200 10.89 1.28 9.51
CA LEU A 200 10.01 2.46 9.50
C LEU A 200 8.80 2.27 8.55
N HIS A 201 9.01 1.70 7.37
CA HIS A 201 7.93 1.40 6.43
C HIS A 201 6.93 0.42 7.06
N THR A 202 7.43 -0.62 7.72
CA THR A 202 6.59 -1.67 8.33
C THR A 202 5.83 -1.15 9.55
N THR A 203 6.47 -0.39 10.43
CA THR A 203 5.75 0.24 11.55
C THR A 203 4.74 1.29 11.07
N GLY A 204 4.99 1.94 9.93
CA GLY A 204 4.02 2.76 9.22
C GLY A 204 2.83 1.95 8.69
N GLU A 205 3.08 0.80 8.08
CA GLU A 205 2.05 -0.14 7.60
C GLU A 205 1.15 -0.63 8.74
N LEU A 206 1.73 -0.97 9.90
CA LEU A 206 1.01 -1.40 11.10
C LEU A 206 0.11 -0.30 11.68
N CYS A 207 0.38 0.98 11.39
CA CYS A 207 -0.52 2.09 11.72
C CYS A 207 -1.71 2.20 10.76
N LEU A 208 -1.57 1.81 9.50
CA LEU A 208 -2.54 2.08 8.44
C LEU A 208 -3.43 0.86 8.12
N SER A 209 -2.80 -0.30 7.93
CA SER A 209 -3.42 -1.54 7.40
C SER A 209 -4.68 -2.00 8.17
N PRO A 210 -4.67 -2.17 9.51
CA PRO A 210 -5.87 -2.64 10.23
C PRO A 210 -7.00 -1.59 10.26
N VAL A 211 -6.66 -0.31 10.09
CA VAL A 211 -7.60 0.80 10.23
C VAL A 211 -8.30 1.13 8.92
N GLY A 212 -7.61 0.98 7.79
CA GLY A 212 -8.15 1.26 6.46
C GLY A 212 -9.39 0.42 6.14
N LEU A 213 -9.29 -0.91 6.29
CA LEU A 213 -10.41 -1.81 6.07
C LEU A 213 -11.56 -1.57 7.05
N SER A 214 -11.26 -1.31 8.32
CA SER A 214 -12.29 -0.95 9.30
C SER A 214 -12.98 0.38 8.99
N ALA A 215 -12.27 1.34 8.40
CA ALA A 215 -12.83 2.63 8.04
C ALA A 215 -13.86 2.45 6.91
N VAL A 216 -13.52 1.65 5.90
CA VAL A 216 -14.42 1.35 4.78
C VAL A 216 -15.73 0.76 5.28
N THR A 217 -15.69 -0.23 6.16
CA THR A 217 -16.92 -0.87 6.64
C THR A 217 -17.75 0.03 7.55
N LYS A 218 -17.11 0.79 8.44
CA LYS A 218 -17.82 1.64 9.42
C LYS A 218 -18.37 2.95 8.84
N LEU A 219 -17.72 3.50 7.81
CA LEU A 219 -18.07 4.80 7.24
C LEU A 219 -18.94 4.67 5.98
N SER A 220 -18.98 3.50 5.34
CA SER A 220 -19.78 3.31 4.13
C SER A 220 -21.28 3.14 4.42
N PRO A 221 -22.16 3.62 3.54
CA PRO A 221 -23.58 3.30 3.59
C PRO A 221 -23.81 1.79 3.47
N ALA A 222 -24.75 1.22 4.24
CA ALA A 222 -25.02 -0.22 4.25
C ALA A 222 -25.27 -0.82 2.86
N LYS A 223 -25.94 -0.07 1.98
CA LYS A 223 -26.24 -0.48 0.59
C LYS A 223 -25.04 -0.45 -0.36
N ALA A 224 -23.95 0.22 0.02
CA ALA A 224 -22.80 0.47 -0.85
C ALA A 224 -21.47 -0.08 -0.29
N VAL A 225 -21.46 -0.74 0.87
CA VAL A 225 -20.23 -1.27 1.51
C VAL A 225 -19.41 -2.13 0.54
N GLY A 226 -20.05 -3.02 -0.21
CA GLY A 226 -19.38 -3.88 -1.19
C GLY A 226 -18.69 -3.09 -2.31
N THR A 227 -19.35 -2.05 -2.83
CA THR A 227 -18.78 -1.18 -3.87
C THR A 227 -17.62 -0.35 -3.33
N VAL A 228 -17.75 0.21 -2.13
CA VAL A 228 -16.67 0.98 -1.50
C VAL A 228 -15.48 0.07 -1.18
N MET A 229 -15.71 -1.17 -0.74
CA MET A 229 -14.65 -2.16 -0.55
C MET A 229 -13.96 -2.53 -1.86
N GLY A 230 -14.72 -2.73 -2.95
CA GLY A 230 -14.14 -2.93 -4.27
C GLY A 230 -13.28 -1.75 -4.73
N ALA A 231 -13.76 -0.52 -4.49
CA ALA A 231 -13.03 0.71 -4.78
C ALA A 231 -11.75 0.84 -3.92
N TRP A 232 -11.81 0.42 -2.65
CA TRP A 232 -10.65 0.37 -1.75
C TRP A 232 -9.56 -0.55 -2.29
N PHE A 233 -9.89 -1.77 -2.69
CA PHE A 233 -8.91 -2.68 -3.30
C PHE A 233 -8.43 -2.19 -4.65
N LEU A 234 -9.30 -1.59 -5.48
CA LEU A 234 -8.86 -0.99 -6.74
C LEU A 234 -7.84 0.13 -6.53
N SER A 235 -7.94 0.89 -5.44
CA SER A 235 -6.93 1.91 -5.11
C SER A 235 -5.53 1.32 -4.95
N ILE A 236 -5.41 0.06 -4.52
CA ILE A 236 -4.12 -0.66 -4.45
C ILE A 236 -3.61 -0.98 -5.86
N SER A 237 -4.47 -1.44 -6.78
CA SER A 237 -4.08 -1.66 -8.17
C SER A 237 -3.58 -0.38 -8.84
N PHE A 238 -4.25 0.74 -8.59
CA PHE A 238 -3.81 2.05 -9.07
C PHE A 238 -2.49 2.49 -8.41
N ALA A 239 -2.32 2.22 -7.11
CA ALA A 239 -1.08 2.45 -6.39
C ALA A 239 0.10 1.65 -6.97
N HIS A 240 -0.08 0.37 -7.33
CA HIS A 240 0.96 -0.41 -8.00
C HIS A 240 1.32 0.17 -9.37
N HIS A 241 0.33 0.67 -10.14
CA HIS A 241 0.60 1.34 -11.41
C HIS A 241 1.44 2.61 -11.22
N LEU A 242 1.08 3.46 -10.26
CA LEU A 242 1.87 4.64 -9.88
C LEU A 242 3.25 4.25 -9.36
N GLY A 243 3.33 3.20 -8.54
CA GLY A 243 4.58 2.67 -8.01
C GLY A 243 5.51 2.20 -9.12
N GLY A 244 4.99 1.53 -10.15
CA GLY A 244 5.74 1.18 -11.36
C GLY A 244 6.21 2.40 -12.14
N ALA A 245 5.40 3.45 -12.25
CA ALA A 245 5.82 4.70 -12.89
C ALA A 245 6.94 5.41 -12.11
N ILE A 246 6.88 5.39 -10.77
CA ILE A 246 7.95 5.91 -9.90
C ILE A 246 9.22 5.06 -10.05
N ALA A 247 9.09 3.73 -10.12
CA ALA A 247 10.23 2.84 -10.26
C ALA A 247 10.99 3.06 -11.56
N LYS A 248 10.30 3.40 -12.65
CA LYS A 248 10.93 3.79 -13.92
C LYS A 248 11.83 5.03 -13.78
N LEU A 249 11.56 5.93 -12.84
CA LEU A 249 12.42 7.08 -12.57
C LEU A 249 13.76 6.68 -11.93
N THR A 250 13.85 5.46 -11.39
CA THR A 250 15.09 4.88 -10.85
C THR A 250 15.87 4.07 -11.87
N GLU A 251 15.36 3.95 -13.10
CA GLU A 251 16.07 3.27 -14.17
C GLU A 251 17.32 4.07 -14.57
N THR A 252 18.46 3.46 -14.30
CA THR A 252 19.74 3.88 -14.85
C THR A 252 19.78 3.45 -16.31
N LYS A 253 19.56 4.39 -17.25
CA LYS A 253 19.73 4.13 -18.68
C LYS A 253 21.22 3.87 -18.97
N GLY A 254 21.64 2.61 -18.92
CA GLY A 254 22.78 2.16 -19.72
C GLY A 254 22.37 2.25 -21.19
N ALA A 255 23.30 2.63 -22.07
CA ALA A 255 23.05 2.66 -23.50
C ALA A 255 22.43 1.33 -23.96
N GLU A 256 21.44 1.40 -24.85
CA GLU A 256 20.75 0.22 -25.38
C GLU A 256 21.76 -0.83 -25.87
N GLY A 257 21.69 -2.06 -25.33
CA GLY A 257 22.42 -3.21 -25.86
C GLY A 257 23.62 -3.71 -25.07
N VAL A 258 24.01 -3.08 -23.96
CA VAL A 258 25.03 -3.64 -23.06
C VAL A 258 24.53 -3.63 -21.63
N ALA A 259 24.50 -4.80 -20.98
CA ALA A 259 24.40 -4.91 -19.53
C ALA A 259 25.72 -4.41 -18.91
N GLU A 260 26.00 -3.11 -19.09
CA GLU A 260 27.14 -2.48 -18.43
C GLU A 260 26.80 -2.34 -16.96
N MET A 261 27.67 -2.91 -16.13
CA MET A 261 27.70 -2.74 -14.68
C MET A 261 27.63 -1.25 -14.38
N VAL A 262 26.43 -0.73 -14.10
CA VAL A 262 26.27 0.66 -13.69
C VAL A 262 27.03 0.79 -12.38
N GLU A 263 28.18 1.47 -12.41
CA GLU A 263 28.99 1.60 -11.21
C GLU A 263 28.11 2.18 -10.09
N PRO A 264 28.23 1.65 -8.86
CA PRO A 264 27.43 2.12 -7.72
C PRO A 264 27.48 3.65 -7.56
N VAL A 265 28.61 4.27 -7.92
CA VAL A 265 28.80 5.73 -7.87
C VAL A 265 27.86 6.50 -8.81
N PHE A 266 27.50 5.95 -9.98
CA PHE A 266 26.58 6.61 -10.93
C PHE A 266 25.10 6.35 -10.61
N SER A 267 24.77 5.19 -10.06
CA SER A 267 23.39 4.83 -9.71
C SER A 267 22.92 5.49 -8.40
N LEU A 268 23.84 5.70 -7.46
CA LEU A 268 23.51 6.22 -6.13
C LEU A 268 22.79 7.58 -6.15
N PRO A 269 23.22 8.60 -6.93
CA PRO A 269 22.52 9.88 -6.99
C PRO A 269 21.12 9.78 -7.60
N ILE A 270 20.89 8.86 -8.54
CA ILE A 270 19.58 8.64 -9.16
C ILE A 270 18.60 8.09 -8.12
N TYR A 271 18.98 7.00 -7.44
CA TYR A 271 18.16 6.44 -6.36
C TYR A 271 17.92 7.45 -5.24
N SER A 272 18.97 8.11 -4.76
CA SER A 272 18.86 9.11 -3.70
C SER A 272 17.96 10.29 -4.09
N GLY A 273 17.99 10.72 -5.37
CA GLY A 273 17.12 11.78 -5.87
C GLY A 273 15.65 11.37 -5.87
N VAL A 274 15.32 10.16 -6.35
CA VAL A 274 13.95 9.64 -6.32
C VAL A 274 13.47 9.42 -4.89
N PHE A 275 14.30 8.86 -4.01
CA PHE A 275 13.95 8.68 -2.59
C PHE A 275 13.74 10.01 -1.86
N MET A 276 14.51 11.04 -2.19
CA MET A 276 14.27 12.40 -1.68
C MET A 276 12.92 12.94 -2.16
N ASN A 277 12.57 12.77 -3.44
CA ASN A 277 11.27 13.19 -3.96
C ASN A 277 10.11 12.46 -3.26
N ILE A 278 10.26 11.15 -3.02
CA ILE A 278 9.27 10.36 -2.26
C ILE A 278 9.15 10.86 -0.82
N PHE A 279 10.27 11.15 -0.16
CA PHE A 279 10.28 11.73 1.19
C PHE A 279 9.53 13.06 1.22
N LEU A 280 9.86 14.00 0.33
CA LEU A 280 9.21 15.32 0.26
C LEU A 280 7.71 15.20 -0.05
N ALA A 281 7.32 14.33 -0.97
CA ALA A 281 5.92 14.05 -1.28
C ALA A 281 5.18 13.44 -0.08
N SER A 282 5.80 12.51 0.63
CA SER A 282 5.25 11.89 1.85
C SER A 282 5.12 12.90 2.98
N LEU A 283 6.08 13.80 3.14
CA LEU A 283 6.04 14.87 4.14
C LEU A 283 4.91 15.87 3.81
N GLY A 284 4.77 16.27 2.55
CA GLY A 284 3.67 17.11 2.08
C GLY A 284 2.30 16.46 2.32
N ALA A 285 2.16 15.18 1.98
CA ALA A 285 0.95 14.41 2.23
C ALA A 285 0.63 14.27 3.73
N THR A 286 1.66 14.05 4.55
CA THR A 286 1.56 13.99 6.02
C THR A 286 1.02 15.30 6.58
N LEU A 287 1.64 16.42 6.20
CA LEU A 287 1.24 17.76 6.66
C LEU A 287 -0.19 18.09 6.21
N LEU A 288 -0.51 17.83 4.94
CA LEU A 288 -1.85 18.04 4.41
C LEU A 288 -2.89 17.22 5.17
N LEU A 289 -2.67 15.91 5.34
CA LEU A 289 -3.60 15.04 6.05
C LEU A 289 -3.72 15.44 7.53
N TRP A 290 -2.62 15.81 8.17
CA TRP A 290 -2.62 16.27 9.56
C TRP A 290 -3.46 17.55 9.72
N LEU A 291 -3.31 18.52 8.82
CA LEU A 291 -4.08 19.78 8.84
C LEU A 291 -5.59 19.54 8.64
N ILE A 292 -5.98 18.64 7.73
CA ILE A 292 -7.40 18.32 7.49
C ILE A 292 -7.96 17.31 8.50
N SER A 293 -7.13 16.65 9.30
CA SER A 293 -7.54 15.58 10.21
C SER A 293 -8.62 15.97 11.23
N PRO A 294 -8.65 17.18 11.84
CA PRO A 294 -9.70 17.56 12.77
C PRO A 294 -11.06 17.68 12.07
N PHE A 295 -11.06 18.16 10.83
CA PHE A 295 -12.25 18.27 10.01
C PHE A 295 -12.77 16.90 9.57
N LEU A 296 -11.88 16.01 9.14
CA LEU A 296 -12.25 14.61 8.83
C LEU A 296 -12.82 13.92 10.06
N LYS A 297 -12.19 14.05 11.23
CA LYS A 297 -12.69 13.49 12.49
C LYS A 297 -14.12 13.97 12.79
N LYS A 298 -14.39 15.26 12.63
CA LYS A 298 -15.74 15.83 12.82
C LYS A 298 -16.77 15.22 11.86
N ARG A 299 -16.39 14.98 10.60
CA ARG A 299 -17.26 14.39 9.55
C ARG A 299 -17.45 12.87 9.66
N MET A 300 -16.70 12.19 10.52
CA MET A 300 -16.92 10.77 10.82
C MET A 300 -18.15 10.55 11.71
N HIS A 301 -18.70 11.60 12.35
CA HIS A 301 -19.89 11.54 13.20
C HIS A 301 -19.78 10.47 14.30
N GLY A 302 -18.71 10.56 15.10
CA GLY A 302 -18.47 9.71 16.28
C GLY A 302 -17.93 8.31 16.00
N VAL A 303 -17.60 7.98 14.75
CA VAL A 303 -16.97 6.71 14.40
C VAL A 303 -15.47 6.77 14.70
N GLU A 304 -14.97 5.83 15.52
CA GLU A 304 -13.55 5.67 15.87
C GLU A 304 -12.93 4.36 15.38
#